data_AF-A0A141R9R2-F1
#
_entry.id   AF-A0A141R9R2-F1
#
_cell.length_a   1.000
_cell.length_b   1.000
_cell.length_c   1.000
_cell.angle_alpha   90.00
_cell.angle_beta   90.00
_cell.angle_gamma   90.00
#
_symmetry.space_group_name_H-M   'P 1'
#
loop_
_entity.id
_entity.type
_entity.pdbx_description
1 polymer ?
#
loop_
_entity_poly.entity_id
_entity_poly.type
_entity_poly.pdbx_seq_one_letter_code
_entity_poly.pdbx_strand_id
1 'polypeptide(L)' 'MMTKSLSCALLLSVASSAFAAPMSEKQLAEVVERTVTPLMNAQAIPGMAGAGIFYGQPHHFSFGKTDVVGEKTPP' A
#
# COMPACT_ATOMS: atom_id res chain seq x y z
N MET A 1 22.72 0.89 -49.14
CA MET A 1 22.73 0.52 -47.71
C MET A 1 21.79 1.45 -46.95
N MET A 2 20.54 1.07 -46.68
CA MET A 2 19.65 1.82 -45.75
C MET A 2 18.40 1.00 -45.37
N THR A 3 18.55 -0.22 -44.85
CA THR A 3 17.40 -1.05 -44.42
C THR A 3 17.47 -1.50 -42.97
N LYS A 4 18.51 -1.11 -42.22
CA LYS A 4 18.70 -1.53 -40.82
C LYS A 4 18.05 -0.60 -39.78
N SER A 5 17.48 0.53 -40.21
CA SER A 5 16.96 1.58 -39.31
C SER A 5 15.50 1.37 -38.91
N LEU A 6 14.68 0.72 -39.75
CA LEU A 6 13.23 0.60 -39.52
C LEU A 6 12.88 -0.31 -38.33
N SER A 7 13.72 -1.32 -38.06
CA SER A 7 13.49 -2.29 -36.98
C SER A 7 13.61 -1.69 -35.58
N CYS A 8 14.45 -0.66 -35.40
CA CYS A 8 14.62 -0.02 -34.09
C CYS A 8 13.40 0.83 -33.69
N ALA A 9 12.69 1.41 -34.66
CA ALA A 9 11.49 2.20 -34.38
C ALA A 9 10.30 1.32 -33.91
N LEU A 10 10.18 0.09 -34.43
CA LEU A 10 9.16 -0.88 -34.02
C LEU A 10 9.41 -1.44 -32.61
N LEU A 11 10.67 -1.60 -32.21
CA LEU A 11 11.03 -2.07 -30.87
C LEU A 11 10.79 -1.02 -29.76
N LEU A 12 10.79 0.27 -30.10
CA LEU A 12 10.50 1.34 -29.15
C LEU A 12 9.01 1.47 -28.81
N SER A 13 8.11 1.09 -29.72
CA SER A 13 6.66 1.20 -29.46
C SER A 13 6.14 0.16 -28.46
N VAL A 14 6.82 -0.99 -28.32
CA VAL A 14 6.42 -2.04 -27.36
C VAL A 14 6.98 -1.80 -25.95
N ALA A 15 8.01 -0.95 -25.80
CA ALA A 15 8.67 -0.71 -24.52
C ALA A 15 7.86 0.17 -23.55
N SER A 16 6.76 0.79 -23.99
CA SER A 16 6.08 1.84 -23.22
C SER A 16 4.98 1.35 -22.27
N SER A 17 4.73 0.05 -22.13
CA SER A 17 3.52 -0.47 -21.45
C SER A 17 3.75 -1.18 -20.11
N ALA A 18 4.96 -1.18 -19.55
CA ALA A 18 5.26 -1.86 -18.28
C ALA A 18 5.31 -0.93 -17.06
N PHE A 19 4.66 0.23 -17.11
CA PHE A 19 4.50 1.07 -15.93
C PHE A 19 3.38 0.47 -15.07
N ALA A 20 3.75 -0.42 -14.14
CA ALA A 20 2.82 -0.95 -13.16
C ALA A 20 2.18 0.23 -12.41
N ALA A 21 0.85 0.36 -12.54
CA ALA A 21 0.13 1.41 -11.85
C ALA A 21 0.36 1.30 -10.33
N PRO A 22 0.54 2.42 -9.62
CA PRO A 22 0.64 2.38 -8.17
C PRO A 22 -0.59 1.70 -7.58
N MET A 23 -0.38 0.88 -6.56
CA MET A 23 -1.45 0.20 -5.83
C MET A 23 -2.47 1.22 -5.31
N SER A 24 -3.77 0.91 -5.39
CA SER A 24 -4.78 1.79 -4.80
C SER A 24 -4.64 1.86 -3.27
N GLU A 25 -5.04 2.99 -2.67
CA GLU A 25 -4.99 3.17 -1.20
C GLU A 25 -5.73 2.06 -0.44
N LYS A 26 -6.87 1.60 -0.96
CA LYS A 26 -7.64 0.50 -0.36
C LYS A 26 -6.87 -0.81 -0.35
N GLN A 27 -6.25 -1.16 -1.48
CA GLN A 27 -5.44 -2.36 -1.58
C GLN A 27 -4.18 -2.28 -0.70
N LEU A 28 -3.58 -1.09 -0.60
CA LEU A 28 -2.45 -0.85 0.30
C LEU A 28 -2.86 -1.02 1.76
N ALA A 29 -3.99 -0.42 2.18
CA ALA A 29 -4.53 -0.58 3.53
C ALA A 29 -4.83 -2.05 3.86
N GLU A 30 -5.42 -2.79 2.91
CA GLU A 30 -5.73 -4.22 3.08
C GLU A 30 -4.46 -5.06 3.27
N VAL A 31 -3.39 -4.78 2.52
CA VAL A 31 -2.09 -5.45 2.69
C VAL A 31 -1.49 -5.15 4.07
N VAL A 32 -1.53 -3.89 4.50
CA VAL A 32 -1.03 -3.49 5.82
C VAL A 32 -1.85 -4.15 6.92
N GLU A 33 -3.19 -4.14 6.83
CA GLU A 33 -4.09 -4.73 7.80
C GLU A 33 -3.87 -6.24 7.95
N ARG A 34 -3.75 -6.98 6.84
CA ARG A 34 -3.45 -8.42 6.85
C ARG A 34 -2.13 -8.76 7.53
N THR A 35 -1.18 -7.82 7.50
CA THR A 35 0.14 -7.99 8.13
C THR A 35 0.11 -7.62 9.62
N VAL A 36 -0.62 -6.57 9.97
CA VAL A 36 -0.66 -6.01 11.34
C VAL A 36 -1.65 -6.74 12.23
N THR A 37 -2.76 -7.24 11.70
CA THR A 37 -3.82 -7.92 12.49
C THR A 37 -3.31 -9.17 13.24
N PRO A 38 -2.52 -10.08 12.63
CA PRO A 38 -1.96 -11.21 13.37
C PRO A 38 -1.06 -10.77 14.53
N LEU A 39 -0.27 -9.71 14.32
CA LEU A 39 0.60 -9.14 15.35
C LEU A 39 -0.20 -8.53 16.50
N MET A 40 -1.23 -7.74 16.17
CA MET A 40 -2.12 -7.14 17.17
C MET A 40 -2.78 -8.21 18.03
N ASN A 41 -3.29 -9.29 17.41
CA ASN A 41 -3.93 -10.38 18.13
C ASN A 41 -2.95 -11.17 19.00
N ALA A 42 -1.78 -11.51 18.47
CA ALA A 42 -0.77 -12.29 19.20
C ALA A 42 -0.22 -11.55 20.44
N GLN A 43 -0.19 -10.22 20.39
CA GLN A 43 0.36 -9.38 21.46
C GLN A 43 -0.72 -8.65 22.26
N ALA A 44 -2.00 -8.95 22.03
CA ALA A 44 -3.14 -8.28 22.65
C ALA A 44 -3.06 -6.75 22.59
N ILE A 45 -2.59 -6.20 21.45
CA ILE A 45 -2.46 -4.76 21.24
C ILE A 45 -3.84 -4.20 20.88
N PRO A 46 -4.45 -3.34 21.72
CA PRO A 46 -5.82 -2.87 21.51
C PRO A 46 -5.95 -1.90 20.34
N GLY A 47 -4.87 -1.19 19.99
CA GLY A 47 -4.82 -0.26 18.88
C GLY A 47 -3.39 -0.02 18.40
N MET A 48 -3.21 0.21 17.11
CA MET A 48 -1.91 0.41 16.48
C MET A 48 -1.98 1.49 15.40
N ALA A 49 -1.09 2.46 15.46
CA ALA A 49 -0.85 3.43 14.40
C ALA A 49 0.44 3.05 13.66
N GLY A 50 0.41 3.13 12.33
CA GLY A 50 1.57 2.86 11.47
C GLY A 50 1.66 3.90 10.37
N ALA A 51 2.88 4.15 9.89
CA ALA A 51 3.12 5.01 8.73
C ALA A 51 4.14 4.35 7.80
N GLY A 52 3.96 4.52 6.50
CA GLY A 52 4.85 4.00 5.48
C GLY A 52 4.91 4.91 4.26
N ILE A 53 6.05 4.94 3.59
CA ILE A 53 6.24 5.75 2.38
C ILE A 53 6.11 4.81 1.17
N PHE A 54 5.06 4.99 0.38
CA PHE A 54 4.77 4.20 -0.82
C PHE A 54 4.68 5.11 -2.04
N TYR A 55 5.40 4.75 -3.11
CA TYR A 55 5.49 5.55 -4.33
C TYR A 55 5.88 7.04 -4.06
N GLY A 56 6.73 7.26 -3.06
CA GLY A 56 7.18 8.58 -2.64
C GLY A 56 6.18 9.39 -1.82
N GLN A 57 4.98 8.86 -1.54
CA GLN A 57 3.96 9.51 -0.72
C GLN A 57 3.91 8.86 0.68
N PRO A 58 3.79 9.64 1.76
CA PRO A 58 3.57 9.10 3.10
C PRO A 58 2.10 8.66 3.27
N HIS A 59 1.90 7.47 3.82
CA HIS A 59 0.60 6.88 4.12
C HIS A 59 0.52 6.55 5.60
N HIS A 60 -0.62 6.87 6.21
CA HIS A 60 -0.87 6.64 7.63
C HIS A 60 -2.00 5.63 7.79
N PHE A 61 -1.84 4.71 8.74
CA PHE A 61 -2.79 3.65 9.05
C PHE A 61 -3.06 3.65 10.54
N SER A 62 -4.29 3.37 10.92
CA SER A 62 -4.70 3.23 12.32
C SER A 62 -5.67 2.08 12.43
N PHE A 63 -5.38 1.16 13.35
CA PHE A 63 -6.14 -0.06 13.58
C PHE A 63 -6.53 -0.13 15.05
N GLY A 64 -7.71 -0.69 15.33
CA GLY A 64 -8.20 -0.90 16.70
C GLY A 64 -8.62 0.39 17.42
N LYS A 65 -8.54 0.38 18.75
CA LYS A 65 -8.99 1.45 19.64
C LYS A 65 -7.80 2.08 20.37
N THR A 66 -7.78 3.41 20.45
CA THR A 66 -6.77 4.17 21.21
C THR A 66 -7.12 4.26 22.70
N ASP A 67 -8.41 4.18 23.04
CA ASP A 67 -8.91 4.16 24.41
C ASP A 67 -9.81 2.93 24.61
N VAL A 68 -9.46 2.11 25.60
CA VAL A 68 -10.14 0.84 25.91
C VAL A 68 -11.09 0.98 27.11
N VAL A 69 -11.02 2.10 27.83
CA VAL A 69 -11.70 2.32 29.12
C VAL A 69 -13.01 3.12 28.95
N GLY A 70 -13.13 3.94 27.91
CA GLY A 70 -14.27 4.81 27.63
C GLY A 70 -15.55 4.10 27.14
N GLU A 71 -15.56 2.78 27.03
CA GLU A 71 -16.75 2.01 26.63
C GLU A 71 -17.70 1.73 27.80
N LYS A 72 -17.33 2.09 29.06
CA LYS A 72 -18.15 1.85 30.24
C LYS A 72 -18.47 3.11 31.06
N THR A 73 -19.12 4.08 30.43
CA THR A 73 -20.03 5.00 31.14
C THR A 73 -21.06 5.58 30.16
N PRO A 74 -22.33 5.13 30.21
CA PRO A 74 -23.45 5.93 29.72
C PRO A 74 -23.59 7.21 30.58
N PRO A 75 -24.29 8.25 30.09
CA PRO A 75 -24.31 9.60 30.68
C PRO A 75 -24.79 9.65 32.14
#